data_AF-A0A3D5YKF2-F1
#
_entry.id   AF-A0A3D5YKF2-F1
#
_cell.length_a   1.000
_cell.length_b   1.000
_cell.length_c   1.000
_cell.angle_alpha   90.00
_cell.angle_beta   90.00
_cell.angle_gamma   90.00
#
_symmetry.space_group_name_H-M   'P 1'
#
loop_
_entity.id
_entity.type
_entity.pdbx_description
1 polymer ?
#
loop_
_entity_poly.entity_id
_entity_poly.type
_entity_poly.pdbx_seq_one_letter_code
_entity_poly.pdbx_strand_id
1 'polypeptide(L)'
;ASASIIVSEMADLGSISFLKLRAAVAAVGSDTDPYLLNNTYSPAAMFGGYPAFGINTFATNPNLRSERTNSSEFGIDARFAKGRFGADLAVYDMTTEDQIIYLPVATSTGRTSRLANGGAINNKGIELQLFGDIVKSDKLTWNSRINLGANRARVTELPDGVSGGYPIVASMFPNDGGTVGLEYVAVEGELLGQLKGLTFMRDTDGNIIHEGGLPMVSEEKSTIGSYQPKARIGWMNSFSVGNWQANILFDGQIGGLIYSRSHTLHNTAGNLVNDNDPNLDMNAIGGRVIYDVTYDGNGEPVYNLDQAGGVVGSGVMYDASGNLVDNTVSVPIRDYYYKYYGNVWSRDNIEPSTFDASYLKLRELSIAYTIPADKLTNTGLKGLTVSFVGRNLLLFTKVPTIDPETYSIRNGLFVNGYESTSMPSLRSFGFSINANL
;
A
#
# COMPACT_ATOMS: atom_id res chain seq x y z
N ALA A 1 10.91 -7.59 -30.69
CA ALA A 1 11.59 -8.82 -31.10
C ALA A 1 11.77 -9.72 -29.88
N SER A 2 11.57 -11.03 -30.02
CA SER A 2 11.81 -12.00 -28.96
C SER A 2 12.56 -13.20 -29.52
N ALA A 3 13.39 -13.81 -28.67
CA ALA A 3 14.16 -15.00 -28.99
C ALA A 3 14.21 -15.93 -27.79
N SER A 4 14.28 -17.24 -28.05
CA SER A 4 14.52 -18.23 -27.01
C SER A 4 15.33 -19.41 -27.53
N ILE A 5 16.13 -20.01 -26.66
CA ILE A 5 16.96 -21.16 -26.96
C ILE A 5 16.79 -22.21 -25.85
N ILE A 6 16.62 -23.47 -26.26
CA ILE A 6 16.54 -24.61 -25.34
C ILE A 6 17.93 -25.26 -25.31
N VAL A 7 18.76 -24.84 -24.35
CA VAL A 7 20.17 -25.25 -24.26
C VAL A 7 20.29 -26.75 -24.02
N SER A 8 19.34 -27.34 -23.27
CA SER A 8 19.31 -28.78 -22.99
C SER A 8 19.03 -29.66 -24.21
N GLU A 9 18.58 -29.10 -25.34
CA GLU A 9 18.46 -29.84 -26.61
C GLU A 9 19.76 -29.80 -27.43
N MET A 10 20.70 -28.93 -27.05
CA MET A 10 21.94 -28.68 -27.79
C MET A 10 23.18 -29.27 -27.10
N ALA A 11 23.10 -29.52 -25.79
CA ALA A 11 24.19 -30.07 -25.00
C ALA A 11 23.66 -30.92 -23.83
N ASP A 12 24.45 -31.91 -23.42
CA ASP A 12 24.23 -32.60 -22.15
C ASP A 12 24.68 -31.69 -21.00
N LEU A 13 23.73 -31.34 -20.12
CA LEU A 13 23.93 -30.44 -18.99
C LEU A 13 24.02 -31.19 -17.65
N GLY A 14 24.20 -32.52 -17.68
CA GLY A 14 24.36 -33.36 -16.51
C GLY A 14 23.13 -33.36 -15.61
N SER A 15 23.19 -32.68 -14.46
CA SER A 15 22.09 -32.65 -13.48
C SER A 15 20.92 -31.74 -13.87
N ILE A 16 21.09 -30.88 -14.89
CA ILE A 16 20.04 -29.99 -15.39
C ILE A 16 19.24 -30.74 -16.47
N SER A 17 17.98 -31.07 -16.16
CA SER A 17 17.09 -31.80 -17.08
C SER A 17 16.41 -30.93 -18.14
N PHE A 18 16.32 -29.61 -17.90
CA PHE A 18 15.80 -28.65 -18.87
C PHE A 18 16.44 -27.29 -18.60
N LEU A 19 16.90 -26.61 -19.65
CA LEU A 19 17.39 -25.24 -19.56
C LEU A 19 16.91 -24.46 -20.79
N LYS A 20 16.13 -23.41 -20.56
CA LYS A 20 15.71 -22.46 -21.58
C LYS A 20 16.15 -21.05 -21.20
N LEU A 21 16.75 -20.35 -22.16
CA LEU A 21 17.05 -18.93 -22.06
C LEU A 21 16.10 -18.16 -22.99
N ARG A 22 15.61 -17.01 -22.54
CA ARG A 22 14.70 -16.13 -23.30
C ARG A 22 15.15 -14.69 -23.19
N ALA A 23 15.04 -13.95 -24.28
CA ALA A 23 15.30 -12.51 -24.32
C ALA A 23 14.26 -11.82 -25.20
N ALA A 24 13.80 -10.65 -24.80
CA ALA A 24 12.83 -9.86 -25.55
C ALA A 24 13.16 -8.38 -25.46
N VAL A 25 12.90 -7.66 -26.55
CA VAL A 25 12.86 -6.20 -26.60
C VAL A 25 11.56 -5.78 -27.28
N ALA A 26 10.85 -4.81 -26.73
CA ALA A 26 9.57 -4.35 -27.29
C ALA A 26 9.44 -2.82 -27.19
N ALA A 27 8.59 -2.27 -28.05
CA ALA A 27 8.12 -0.91 -27.97
C ALA A 27 6.60 -0.93 -28.21
N VAL A 28 5.84 -0.40 -27.25
CA VAL A 28 4.38 -0.39 -27.28
C VAL A 28 3.93 1.05 -27.09
N GLY A 29 3.05 1.52 -27.97
CA GLY A 29 2.44 2.83 -27.84
C GLY A 29 1.11 2.76 -27.10
N SER A 30 0.72 3.85 -26.45
CA SER A 30 -0.62 4.07 -25.93
C SER A 30 -1.18 5.40 -26.46
N ASP A 31 -2.49 5.46 -26.64
CA ASP A 31 -3.23 6.65 -27.04
C ASP A 31 -3.88 7.34 -25.83
N THR A 32 -4.81 8.25 -26.10
CA THR A 32 -5.50 9.09 -25.11
C THR A 32 -7.00 8.88 -25.17
N ASP A 33 -7.70 9.25 -24.11
CA ASP A 33 -9.16 9.18 -24.10
C ASP A 33 -9.81 10.06 -25.19
N PRO A 34 -11.01 9.70 -25.67
CA PRO A 34 -11.72 10.51 -26.66
C PRO A 34 -11.97 11.96 -26.20
N TYR A 35 -12.07 12.87 -27.17
CA TYR A 35 -12.47 14.27 -26.99
C TYR A 35 -11.49 15.17 -26.23
N LEU A 36 -10.21 14.79 -26.14
CA LEU A 36 -9.17 15.57 -25.46
C LEU A 36 -8.41 16.58 -26.33
N LEU A 37 -8.63 16.57 -27.65
CA LEU A 37 -7.88 17.42 -28.60
C LEU A 37 -8.54 18.78 -28.86
N ASN A 38 -9.85 18.91 -28.64
CA ASN A 38 -10.62 20.11 -28.94
C ASN A 38 -11.35 20.62 -27.70
N ASN A 39 -11.48 21.94 -27.56
CA ASN A 39 -12.34 22.52 -26.54
C ASN A 39 -13.80 22.18 -26.82
N THR A 40 -14.48 21.63 -25.81
CA THR A 40 -15.92 21.32 -25.86
C THR A 40 -16.69 22.12 -24.81
N TYR A 41 -18.00 22.24 -25.02
CA TYR A 41 -18.94 22.70 -24.02
C TYR A 41 -19.68 21.50 -23.45
N SER A 42 -19.64 21.34 -22.13
CA SER A 42 -20.28 20.25 -21.41
C SER A 42 -21.43 20.79 -20.57
N PRO A 43 -22.55 20.06 -20.46
CA PRO A 43 -23.64 20.46 -19.56
C PRO A 43 -23.11 20.70 -18.15
N ALA A 44 -23.51 21.82 -17.55
CA ALA A 44 -23.22 22.18 -16.17
C ALA A 44 -24.50 22.15 -15.33
N ALA A 45 -24.35 22.25 -14.01
CA ALA A 45 -25.49 22.34 -13.11
C ALA A 45 -26.41 23.50 -13.52
N MET A 46 -27.71 23.23 -13.64
CA MET A 46 -28.69 24.24 -14.03
C MET A 46 -28.66 25.42 -13.07
N PHE A 47 -28.71 26.63 -13.60
CA PHE A 47 -28.75 27.84 -12.80
C PHE A 47 -30.13 28.50 -12.92
N GLY A 48 -30.85 28.63 -11.81
CA GLY A 48 -32.19 29.23 -11.79
C GLY A 48 -33.21 28.51 -12.68
N GLY A 49 -33.04 27.20 -12.93
CA GLY A 49 -33.92 26.42 -13.82
C GLY A 49 -33.56 26.50 -15.31
N TYR A 50 -32.51 27.23 -15.68
CA TYR A 50 -32.01 27.30 -17.06
C TYR A 50 -30.89 26.28 -17.30
N PRO A 51 -30.87 25.59 -18.46
CA PRO A 51 -29.73 24.79 -18.86
C PRO A 51 -28.46 25.64 -18.90
N ALA A 52 -27.40 25.15 -18.26
CA ALA A 52 -26.09 25.77 -18.27
C ALA A 52 -25.09 24.87 -18.99
N PHE A 53 -24.14 25.48 -19.68
CA PHE A 53 -23.01 24.78 -20.30
C PHE A 53 -21.72 25.44 -19.83
N GLY A 54 -20.75 24.61 -19.44
CA GLY A 54 -19.41 25.04 -19.05
C GLY A 54 -18.38 24.64 -20.10
N ILE A 55 -17.26 25.35 -20.13
CA ILE A 55 -16.06 24.90 -20.83
C ILE A 55 -15.33 23.84 -19.99
N ASN A 56 -14.52 23.02 -20.65
CA ASN A 56 -13.60 22.12 -19.94
C ASN A 56 -12.66 22.93 -19.04
N THR A 57 -12.42 22.41 -17.83
CA THR A 57 -11.54 23.03 -16.83
C THR A 57 -10.06 22.96 -17.20
N PHE A 58 -9.69 22.11 -18.15
CA PHE A 58 -8.32 21.94 -18.66
C PHE A 58 -8.18 22.47 -20.09
N ALA A 59 -7.02 23.01 -20.45
CA ALA A 59 -6.67 23.37 -21.83
C ALA A 59 -6.34 22.12 -22.66
N THR A 60 -6.97 21.97 -23.83
CA THR A 60 -6.68 20.87 -24.77
C THR A 60 -5.36 21.09 -25.50
N ASN A 61 -4.80 20.01 -26.03
CA ASN A 61 -3.57 20.05 -26.81
C ASN A 61 -3.75 19.27 -28.12
N PRO A 62 -3.88 19.94 -29.27
CA PRO A 62 -4.05 19.25 -30.56
C PRO A 62 -2.76 18.58 -31.04
N ASN A 63 -1.61 18.85 -30.41
CA ASN A 63 -0.29 18.33 -30.80
C ASN A 63 0.16 17.16 -29.91
N LEU A 64 -0.77 16.45 -29.27
CA LEU A 64 -0.41 15.28 -28.47
C LEU A 64 0.26 14.20 -29.34
N ARG A 65 1.30 13.63 -28.78
CA ARG A 65 1.98 12.44 -29.28
C ARG A 65 1.47 11.22 -28.50
N SER A 66 1.65 10.03 -29.07
CA SER A 66 1.38 8.79 -28.33
C SER A 66 2.41 8.60 -27.23
N GLU A 67 1.96 8.13 -26.07
CA GLU A 67 2.85 7.60 -25.03
C GLU A 67 3.59 6.38 -25.59
N ARG A 68 4.83 6.17 -25.18
CA ARG A 68 5.64 5.03 -25.62
C ARG A 68 6.33 4.34 -24.47
N THR A 69 6.12 3.03 -24.38
CA THR A 69 6.83 2.15 -23.45
C THR A 69 7.82 1.30 -24.21
N ASN A 70 9.11 1.47 -23.94
CA ASN A 70 10.18 0.61 -24.45
C ASN A 70 10.59 -0.37 -23.34
N SER A 71 10.69 -1.66 -23.65
CA SER A 71 11.05 -2.68 -22.67
C SER A 71 12.12 -3.64 -23.18
N SER A 72 12.90 -4.14 -22.24
CA SER A 72 13.83 -5.25 -22.43
C SER A 72 13.65 -6.25 -21.30
N GLU A 73 13.73 -7.53 -21.62
CA GLU A 73 13.55 -8.62 -20.67
C GLU A 73 14.52 -9.75 -20.99
N PHE A 74 15.06 -10.35 -19.94
CA PHE A 74 15.82 -11.59 -20.02
C PHE A 74 15.26 -12.59 -19.02
N GLY A 75 15.20 -13.87 -19.39
CA GLY A 75 14.71 -14.92 -18.52
C GLY A 75 15.41 -16.26 -18.68
N ILE A 76 15.34 -17.05 -17.60
CA ILE A 76 15.93 -18.37 -17.47
C ILE A 76 14.89 -19.30 -16.86
N ASP A 77 14.61 -20.44 -17.50
CA ASP A 77 13.87 -21.57 -16.93
C ASP A 77 14.84 -22.75 -16.80
N ALA A 78 15.15 -23.13 -15.56
CA ALA A 78 16.02 -24.25 -15.25
C ALA A 78 15.27 -25.30 -14.43
N ARG A 79 15.34 -26.57 -14.86
CA ARG A 79 14.69 -27.68 -14.17
C ARG A 79 15.65 -28.83 -13.94
N PHE A 80 15.51 -29.47 -12.78
CA PHE A 80 16.38 -30.52 -12.29
C PHE A 80 15.59 -31.79 -12.02
N ALA A 81 16.30 -32.93 -11.98
CA ALA A 81 15.72 -34.23 -11.64
C ALA A 81 14.46 -34.56 -12.46
N LYS A 82 14.53 -34.41 -13.79
CA LYS A 82 13.44 -34.64 -14.75
C LYS A 82 12.21 -33.76 -14.46
N GLY A 83 12.44 -32.49 -14.15
CA GLY A 83 11.38 -31.52 -13.87
C GLY A 83 10.82 -31.56 -12.46
N ARG A 84 11.41 -32.34 -11.54
CA ARG A 84 10.95 -32.43 -10.15
C ARG A 84 11.13 -31.13 -9.39
N PHE A 85 12.20 -30.38 -9.69
CA PHE A 85 12.50 -29.08 -9.12
C PHE A 85 12.81 -28.09 -10.23
N GLY A 86 12.50 -26.82 -10.04
CA GLY A 86 12.88 -25.80 -11.01
C GLY A 86 12.81 -24.38 -10.48
N ALA A 87 13.42 -23.50 -11.27
CA ALA A 87 13.44 -22.07 -11.08
C ALA A 87 13.16 -21.39 -12.43
N ASP A 88 12.17 -20.49 -12.48
CA ASP A 88 12.00 -19.53 -13.57
C ASP A 88 12.33 -18.14 -13.03
N LEU A 89 13.30 -17.47 -13.66
CA LEU A 89 13.70 -16.10 -13.35
C LEU A 89 13.42 -15.23 -14.57
N ALA A 90 12.79 -14.08 -14.36
CA ALA A 90 12.72 -12.99 -15.31
C ALA A 90 13.32 -11.73 -14.70
N VAL A 91 14.10 -11.00 -15.47
CA VAL A 91 14.58 -9.66 -15.13
C VAL A 91 14.19 -8.72 -16.26
N TYR A 92 13.61 -7.58 -15.91
CA TYR A 92 13.10 -6.63 -16.89
C TYR A 92 13.46 -5.19 -16.55
N ASP A 93 13.53 -4.39 -17.61
CA ASP A 93 13.73 -2.95 -17.58
C ASP A 93 12.81 -2.34 -18.63
N MET A 94 11.87 -1.49 -18.20
CA MET A 94 10.93 -0.82 -19.08
C MET A 94 10.86 0.67 -18.75
N THR A 95 10.83 1.51 -19.78
CA THR A 95 10.70 2.96 -19.63
C THR A 95 9.50 3.43 -20.43
N THR A 96 8.60 4.12 -19.75
CA THR A 96 7.43 4.77 -20.33
C THR A 96 7.68 6.26 -20.42
N GLU A 97 7.63 6.81 -21.63
CA GLU A 97 7.93 8.20 -21.96
C GLU A 97 6.73 8.84 -22.68
N ASP A 98 6.73 10.18 -22.74
CA ASP A 98 5.68 10.96 -23.41
C ASP A 98 4.27 10.70 -22.86
N GLN A 99 4.16 10.42 -21.56
CA GLN A 99 2.86 10.19 -20.89
C GLN A 99 1.93 11.38 -21.08
N ILE A 100 0.65 11.10 -21.31
CA ILE A 100 -0.37 12.14 -21.52
C ILE A 100 -0.99 12.50 -20.17
N ILE A 101 -0.68 13.70 -19.69
CA ILE A 101 -0.96 14.11 -18.31
C ILE A 101 -1.51 15.54 -18.23
N TYR A 102 -2.22 15.82 -17.13
CA TYR A 102 -2.73 17.14 -16.81
C TYR A 102 -1.71 17.93 -16.00
N LEU A 103 -1.11 18.96 -16.59
CA LEU A 103 -0.20 19.86 -15.90
C LEU A 103 -0.96 21.03 -15.29
N PRO A 104 -0.85 21.29 -13.98
CA PRO A 104 -1.53 22.42 -13.36
C PRO A 104 -1.06 23.75 -13.97
N VAL A 105 -1.99 24.69 -14.15
CA VAL A 105 -1.69 26.06 -14.61
C VAL A 105 -2.37 27.07 -13.70
N ALA A 106 -1.92 28.33 -13.73
CA ALA A 106 -2.55 29.39 -12.95
C ALA A 106 -4.03 29.56 -13.35
N THR A 107 -4.92 29.58 -12.36
CA THR A 107 -6.38 29.69 -12.58
C THR A 107 -6.78 31.01 -13.23
N SER A 108 -5.95 32.04 -13.15
CA SER A 108 -6.09 33.31 -13.87
C SER A 108 -6.09 33.17 -15.40
N THR A 109 -5.59 32.04 -15.93
CA THR A 109 -5.67 31.71 -17.36
C THR A 109 -7.08 31.29 -17.81
N GLY A 110 -8.02 31.14 -16.87
CA GLY A 110 -9.37 30.62 -17.14
C GLY A 110 -9.43 29.09 -17.21
N ARG A 111 -8.34 28.38 -16.88
CA ARG A 111 -8.23 26.92 -16.78
C ARG A 111 -7.48 26.55 -15.51
N THR A 112 -7.67 25.33 -15.00
CA THR A 112 -6.95 24.80 -13.83
C THR A 112 -5.77 23.90 -14.22
N SER A 113 -5.78 23.36 -15.44
CA SER A 113 -4.68 22.55 -15.99
C SER A 113 -4.57 22.67 -17.51
N ARG A 114 -3.51 22.11 -18.09
CA ARG A 114 -3.32 21.90 -19.53
C ARG A 114 -2.92 20.45 -19.79
N LEU A 115 -3.36 19.90 -20.91
CA LEU A 115 -2.97 18.56 -21.33
C LEU A 115 -1.62 18.61 -22.07
N ALA A 116 -0.70 17.70 -21.75
CA ALA A 116 0.61 17.65 -22.40
C ALA A 116 1.18 16.23 -22.38
N ASN A 117 2.07 15.94 -23.33
CA ASN A 117 3.02 14.84 -23.18
C ASN A 117 4.13 15.29 -22.23
N GLY A 118 4.53 14.43 -21.31
CA GLY A 118 5.74 14.69 -20.53
C GLY A 118 5.96 13.70 -19.40
N GLY A 119 7.20 13.72 -18.93
CA GLY A 119 7.68 12.84 -17.89
C GLY A 119 8.03 11.45 -18.40
N ALA A 120 8.93 10.81 -17.67
CA ALA A 120 9.37 9.45 -17.92
C ALA A 120 9.36 8.65 -16.62
N ILE A 121 8.90 7.41 -16.70
CA ILE A 121 8.91 6.47 -15.58
C ILE A 121 9.63 5.22 -16.02
N ASN A 122 10.64 4.82 -15.24
CA ASN A 122 11.39 3.60 -15.45
C ASN A 122 11.00 2.55 -14.41
N ASN A 123 10.52 1.40 -14.85
CA ASN A 123 10.23 0.24 -14.02
C ASN A 123 11.29 -0.83 -14.24
N LYS A 124 12.00 -1.19 -13.16
CA LYS A 124 12.91 -2.34 -13.15
C LYS A 124 12.45 -3.36 -12.15
N GLY A 125 12.54 -4.62 -12.52
CA GLY A 125 12.13 -5.68 -11.62
C GLY A 125 12.70 -7.04 -11.91
N ILE A 126 12.49 -7.91 -10.92
CA ILE A 126 12.78 -9.33 -10.99
C ILE A 126 11.52 -10.10 -10.62
N GLU A 127 11.30 -11.21 -11.31
CA GLU A 127 10.27 -12.19 -10.99
C GLU A 127 10.94 -13.56 -10.89
N LEU A 128 10.74 -14.23 -9.76
CA LEU A 128 11.31 -15.53 -9.48
C LEU A 128 10.18 -16.49 -9.10
N GLN A 129 10.10 -17.61 -9.79
CA GLN A 129 9.27 -18.74 -9.40
C GLN A 129 10.17 -19.92 -9.08
N LEU A 130 10.04 -20.44 -7.86
CA LEU A 130 10.66 -21.70 -7.44
C LEU A 130 9.56 -22.74 -7.27
N PHE A 131 9.79 -23.97 -7.73
CA PHE A 131 8.85 -25.06 -7.51
C PHE A 131 9.55 -26.39 -7.26
N GLY A 132 8.88 -27.26 -6.51
CA GLY A 132 9.38 -28.59 -6.21
C GLY A 132 8.29 -29.58 -5.84
N ASP A 133 8.39 -30.78 -6.40
CA ASP A 133 7.73 -31.99 -5.90
C ASP A 133 8.56 -32.52 -4.72
N ILE A 134 8.42 -31.92 -3.55
CA ILE A 134 9.25 -32.20 -2.36
C ILE A 134 9.15 -33.68 -1.98
N VAL A 135 7.94 -34.22 -1.91
CA VAL A 135 7.68 -35.65 -1.70
C VAL A 135 6.79 -36.17 -2.82
N LYS A 136 7.18 -37.30 -3.42
CA LYS A 136 6.41 -38.00 -4.45
C LYS A 136 6.41 -39.48 -4.15
N SER A 137 5.34 -39.97 -3.53
CA SER A 137 5.15 -41.37 -3.13
C SER A 137 3.67 -41.74 -3.14
N ASP A 138 3.36 -43.03 -3.06
CA ASP A 138 1.98 -43.52 -3.03
C ASP A 138 1.23 -43.11 -1.75
N LYS A 139 1.95 -42.79 -0.67
CA LYS A 139 1.37 -42.44 0.64
C LYS A 139 1.21 -40.93 0.84
N LEU A 140 2.15 -40.16 0.30
CA LEU A 140 2.20 -38.71 0.44
C LEU A 140 2.76 -38.10 -0.84
N THR A 141 2.03 -37.12 -1.35
CA THR A 141 2.55 -36.14 -2.32
C THR A 141 2.58 -34.78 -1.64
N TRP A 142 3.71 -34.08 -1.73
CA TRP A 142 3.87 -32.70 -1.27
C TRP A 142 4.55 -31.90 -2.37
N ASN A 143 3.82 -30.90 -2.88
CA ASN A 143 4.34 -29.91 -3.81
C ASN A 143 4.45 -28.57 -3.10
N SER A 144 5.55 -27.86 -3.34
CA SER A 144 5.76 -26.51 -2.83
C SER A 144 6.12 -25.57 -3.96
N ARG A 145 5.56 -24.36 -3.95
CA ARG A 145 5.81 -23.32 -4.94
C ARG A 145 5.95 -21.97 -4.27
N ILE A 146 7.01 -21.25 -4.60
CA ILE A 146 7.28 -19.90 -4.14
C ILE A 146 7.30 -19.00 -5.36
N ASN A 147 6.53 -17.91 -5.33
CA ASN A 147 6.60 -16.84 -6.32
C ASN A 147 7.07 -15.58 -5.59
N LEU A 148 8.08 -14.91 -6.14
CA LEU A 148 8.60 -13.65 -5.63
C LEU A 148 8.63 -12.64 -6.77
N GLY A 149 8.08 -11.46 -6.54
CA GLY A 149 8.15 -10.33 -7.47
C GLY A 149 8.69 -9.10 -6.75
N ALA A 150 9.68 -8.43 -7.34
CA ALA A 150 10.19 -7.17 -6.85
C ALA A 150 10.28 -6.19 -8.02
N ASN A 151 9.44 -5.15 -7.99
CA ASN A 151 9.39 -4.10 -9.00
C ASN A 151 9.63 -2.73 -8.35
N ARG A 152 10.33 -1.84 -9.04
CA ARG A 152 10.48 -0.43 -8.68
C ARG A 152 10.24 0.46 -9.87
N ALA A 153 9.21 1.28 -9.78
CA ALA A 153 8.95 2.40 -10.67
C ALA A 153 9.66 3.66 -10.12
N ARG A 154 10.56 4.25 -10.90
CA ARG A 154 11.27 5.49 -10.59
C ARG A 154 10.88 6.56 -11.60
N VAL A 155 10.62 7.77 -11.12
CA VAL A 155 10.40 8.93 -11.99
C VAL A 155 11.77 9.37 -12.49
N THR A 156 12.04 9.19 -13.78
CA THR A 156 13.32 9.54 -14.39
C THR A 156 13.34 10.95 -14.97
N GLU A 157 12.17 11.48 -15.30
CA GLU A 157 12.01 12.83 -15.84
C GLU A 157 10.64 13.37 -15.44
N LEU A 158 10.59 14.64 -15.07
CA LEU A 158 9.33 15.36 -14.89
C LEU A 158 8.92 16.10 -16.17
N PRO A 159 7.63 16.42 -16.33
CA PRO A 159 7.15 17.14 -17.51
C PRO A 159 7.74 18.55 -17.61
N ASP A 160 7.93 19.04 -18.84
CA ASP A 160 8.44 20.38 -19.11
C ASP A 160 7.68 21.48 -18.35
N GLY A 161 8.44 22.30 -17.62
CA GLY A 161 7.93 23.41 -16.81
C GLY A 161 7.44 23.01 -15.41
N VAL A 162 7.62 21.75 -15.00
CA VAL A 162 7.38 21.29 -13.63
C VAL A 162 8.71 21.20 -12.88
N SER A 163 8.84 21.92 -11.77
CA SER A 163 10.02 21.87 -10.90
C SER A 163 9.62 21.53 -9.46
N GLY A 164 10.42 20.72 -8.76
CA GLY A 164 10.21 20.40 -7.34
C GLY A 164 9.17 19.31 -7.05
N GLY A 165 8.55 18.73 -8.08
CA GLY A 165 7.64 17.60 -8.00
C GLY A 165 6.29 17.84 -8.69
N TYR A 166 5.73 16.79 -9.29
CA TYR A 166 4.39 16.79 -9.87
C TYR A 166 3.38 16.21 -8.88
N PRO A 167 2.36 16.97 -8.45
CA PRO A 167 1.33 16.45 -7.56
C PRO A 167 0.36 15.56 -8.33
N ILE A 168 0.52 14.23 -8.19
CA ILE A 168 -0.42 13.24 -8.73
C ILE A 168 -1.79 13.41 -8.02
N VAL A 169 -1.76 13.59 -6.70
CA VAL A 169 -2.92 14.01 -5.90
C VAL A 169 -2.46 15.09 -4.93
N ALA A 170 -2.91 16.33 -5.16
CA ALA A 170 -2.52 17.51 -4.40
C ALA A 170 -3.13 17.58 -2.98
N SER A 171 -4.17 16.81 -2.69
CA SER A 171 -4.70 16.68 -1.33
C SER A 171 -5.42 15.35 -1.15
N MET A 172 -4.97 14.56 -0.17
CA MET A 172 -5.60 13.29 0.19
C MET A 172 -6.85 13.45 1.07
N PHE A 173 -7.07 14.63 1.66
CA PHE A 173 -8.21 14.92 2.55
C PHE A 173 -8.97 16.17 2.10
N PRO A 174 -9.59 16.16 0.90
CA PRO A 174 -10.35 17.32 0.45
C PRO A 174 -11.48 17.64 1.43
N ASN A 175 -11.59 18.91 1.84
CA ASN A 175 -12.60 19.46 2.76
C ASN A 175 -12.42 19.16 4.26
N ASP A 176 -11.28 18.62 4.71
CA ASP A 176 -11.01 18.37 6.14
C ASP A 176 -10.55 19.63 6.91
N GLY A 177 -10.86 20.84 6.41
CA GLY A 177 -10.53 22.13 7.04
C GLY A 177 -9.04 22.53 7.04
N GLY A 178 -8.11 21.58 6.94
CA GLY A 178 -6.67 21.81 6.88
C GLY A 178 -6.19 22.22 5.48
N THR A 179 -5.27 23.18 5.43
CA THR A 179 -4.70 23.72 4.19
C THR A 179 -3.44 22.97 3.71
N VAL A 180 -2.86 22.06 4.52
CA VAL A 180 -1.50 21.50 4.31
C VAL A 180 -1.47 19.95 4.45
N GLY A 181 -2.49 19.25 3.94
CA GLY A 181 -2.60 17.78 4.09
C GLY A 181 -1.61 16.94 3.26
N LEU A 182 -1.60 15.62 3.49
CA LEU A 182 -0.83 14.63 2.72
C LEU A 182 -1.04 14.80 1.21
N GLU A 183 0.07 14.85 0.48
CA GLU A 183 0.17 14.85 -0.97
C GLU A 183 0.76 13.53 -1.46
N TYR A 184 0.40 13.19 -2.69
CA TYR A 184 1.01 12.09 -3.42
C TYR A 184 1.63 12.63 -4.68
N VAL A 185 2.96 12.52 -4.75
CA VAL A 185 3.76 13.29 -5.69
C VAL A 185 4.71 12.39 -6.46
N ALA A 186 4.99 12.76 -7.70
CA ALA A 186 6.11 12.28 -8.48
C ALA A 186 7.26 13.28 -8.31
N VAL A 187 8.44 12.80 -7.92
CA VAL A 187 9.65 13.62 -7.78
C VAL A 187 10.73 13.00 -8.65
N GLU A 188 11.37 13.81 -9.48
CA GLU A 188 12.45 13.36 -10.35
C GLU A 188 13.56 12.69 -9.54
N GLY A 189 14.06 11.56 -10.03
CA GLY A 189 15.07 10.77 -9.34
C GLY A 189 14.53 9.90 -8.22
N GLU A 190 13.26 10.02 -7.81
CA GLU A 190 12.65 9.26 -6.70
C GLU A 190 11.71 8.15 -7.18
N LEU A 191 11.38 7.21 -6.28
CA LEU A 191 10.33 6.22 -6.57
C LEU A 191 8.99 6.93 -6.85
N LEU A 192 8.22 6.43 -7.81
CA LEU A 192 6.88 6.93 -8.10
C LEU A 192 5.97 6.85 -6.85
N GLY A 193 5.13 7.88 -6.68
CA GLY A 193 4.12 7.95 -5.62
C GLY A 193 4.74 8.16 -4.24
N GLN A 194 5.51 9.23 -4.09
CA GLN A 194 6.02 9.67 -2.80
C GLN A 194 4.89 10.23 -1.95
N LEU A 195 4.87 9.84 -0.67
CA LEU A 195 4.06 10.47 0.36
C LEU A 195 4.77 11.75 0.80
N LYS A 196 4.14 12.90 0.60
CA LYS A 196 4.68 14.22 0.94
C LYS A 196 3.78 14.94 1.93
N GLY A 197 4.33 15.41 3.04
CA GLY A 197 3.60 16.07 4.11
C GLY A 197 4.55 16.69 5.12
N LEU A 198 4.03 17.23 6.22
CA LEU A 198 4.87 17.68 7.31
C LEU A 198 5.31 16.48 8.16
N THR A 199 6.45 16.65 8.85
CA THR A 199 7.06 15.62 9.71
C THR A 199 7.47 16.25 11.03
N PHE A 200 7.84 15.44 12.02
CA PHE A 200 8.40 15.99 13.26
C PHE A 200 9.71 16.73 12.99
N MET A 201 9.92 17.87 13.67
CA MET A 201 11.25 18.47 13.74
C MET A 201 12.11 17.63 14.67
N ARG A 202 13.34 17.33 14.23
CA ARG A 202 14.27 16.48 14.95
C ARG A 202 15.63 17.15 15.11
N ASP A 203 16.32 16.82 16.20
CA ASP A 203 17.72 17.18 16.37
C ASP A 203 18.64 16.33 15.47
N THR A 204 19.96 16.50 15.61
CA THR A 204 20.95 15.75 14.83
C THR A 204 20.99 14.26 15.14
N ASP A 205 20.53 13.86 16.33
CA ASP A 205 20.48 12.47 16.78
C ASP A 205 19.15 11.80 16.42
N GLY A 206 18.19 12.57 15.89
CA GLY A 206 16.88 12.11 15.46
C GLY A 206 15.79 12.20 16.54
N ASN A 207 16.04 12.83 17.68
CA ASN A 207 15.04 13.02 18.74
C ASN A 207 14.02 14.08 18.34
N ILE A 208 12.74 13.87 18.65
CA ILE A 208 11.68 14.88 18.37
C ILE A 208 11.92 16.10 19.25
N ILE A 209 11.94 17.28 18.62
CA ILE A 209 12.03 18.56 19.33
C ILE A 209 10.64 18.96 19.83
N HIS A 210 10.58 19.37 21.09
CA HIS A 210 9.37 19.82 21.78
C HIS A 210 9.45 21.30 22.15
N GLU A 211 8.31 21.97 22.09
CA GLU A 211 8.09 23.34 22.59
C GLU A 211 6.92 23.32 23.57
N GLY A 212 7.14 23.77 24.81
CA GLY A 212 6.13 23.71 25.87
C GLY A 212 5.63 22.29 26.19
N GLY A 213 6.47 21.27 25.97
CA GLY A 213 6.12 19.85 26.15
C GLY A 213 5.35 19.20 25.00
N LEU A 214 5.08 19.94 23.92
CA LEU A 214 4.37 19.45 22.73
C LEU A 214 5.34 19.27 21.56
N PRO A 215 5.19 18.23 20.73
CA PRO A 215 6.08 17.98 19.61
C PRO A 215 5.96 19.08 18.55
N MET A 216 7.09 19.50 18.01
CA MET A 216 7.15 20.45 16.91
C MET A 216 7.12 19.74 15.55
N VAL A 217 6.51 20.38 14.57
CA VAL A 217 6.32 19.89 13.21
C VAL A 217 6.99 20.84 12.23
N SER A 218 7.53 20.32 11.13
CA SER A 218 8.19 21.13 10.10
C SER A 218 7.26 22.19 9.51
N GLU A 219 7.81 23.34 9.11
CA GLU A 219 7.03 24.38 8.42
C GLU A 219 6.75 24.02 6.95
N GLU A 220 7.69 23.30 6.33
CA GLU A 220 7.63 22.89 4.92
C GLU A 220 7.41 21.38 4.78
N LYS A 221 6.72 20.98 3.71
CA LYS A 221 6.48 19.56 3.41
C LYS A 221 7.72 18.90 2.82
N SER A 222 8.02 17.71 3.30
CA SER A 222 9.05 16.83 2.76
C SER A 222 8.45 15.48 2.33
N THR A 223 9.16 14.77 1.46
CA THR A 223 8.81 13.38 1.11
C THR A 223 9.36 12.43 2.15
N ILE A 224 8.54 11.51 2.65
CA ILE A 224 8.98 10.51 3.64
C ILE A 224 9.24 9.13 3.03
N GLY A 225 8.83 8.92 1.78
CA GLY A 225 9.06 7.68 1.04
C GLY A 225 7.87 7.28 0.17
N SER A 226 7.97 6.09 -0.44
CA SER A 226 6.98 5.59 -1.39
C SER A 226 6.21 4.40 -0.84
N TYR A 227 4.97 4.26 -1.30
CA TYR A 227 4.12 3.09 -1.08
C TYR A 227 4.67 1.79 -1.70
N GLN A 228 5.62 1.90 -2.63
CA GLN A 228 6.07 0.77 -3.43
C GLN A 228 6.76 -0.29 -2.55
N PRO A 229 6.26 -1.53 -2.53
CA PRO A 229 6.84 -2.58 -1.70
C PRO A 229 8.19 -3.00 -2.24
N LYS A 230 9.05 -3.47 -1.33
CA LYS A 230 10.35 -4.00 -1.70
C LYS A 230 10.27 -5.28 -2.52
N ALA A 231 9.40 -6.18 -2.09
CA ALA A 231 9.06 -7.41 -2.78
C ALA A 231 7.66 -7.88 -2.35
N ARG A 232 7.05 -8.73 -3.17
CA ARG A 232 5.86 -9.52 -2.84
C ARG A 232 6.20 -11.00 -2.95
N ILE A 233 5.64 -11.79 -2.05
CA ILE A 233 5.90 -13.23 -1.96
C ILE A 233 4.58 -14.00 -1.86
N GLY A 234 4.46 -15.06 -2.63
CA GLY A 234 3.43 -16.07 -2.46
C GLY A 234 4.09 -17.42 -2.25
N TRP A 235 3.67 -18.15 -1.21
CA TRP A 235 4.18 -19.49 -0.91
C TRP A 235 3.02 -20.46 -0.75
N MET A 236 2.88 -21.34 -1.74
CA MET A 236 1.84 -22.35 -1.82
C MET A 236 2.42 -23.73 -1.45
N ASN A 237 1.72 -24.45 -0.59
CA ASN A 237 1.97 -25.85 -0.31
C ASN A 237 0.72 -26.67 -0.58
N SER A 238 0.88 -27.72 -1.35
CA SER A 238 -0.17 -28.68 -1.67
C SER A 238 0.25 -30.06 -1.17
N PHE A 239 -0.60 -30.67 -0.36
CA PHE A 239 -0.41 -31.99 0.22
C PHE A 239 -1.52 -32.91 -0.27
N SER A 240 -1.18 -34.16 -0.57
CA SER A 240 -2.16 -35.21 -0.81
C SER A 240 -1.76 -36.50 -0.10
N VAL A 241 -2.70 -37.06 0.66
CA VAL A 241 -2.52 -38.30 1.43
C VAL A 241 -3.79 -39.15 1.23
N GLY A 242 -3.67 -40.19 0.40
CA GLY A 242 -4.82 -40.99 -0.02
C GLY A 242 -5.90 -40.10 -0.66
N ASN A 243 -7.08 -40.09 -0.05
CA ASN A 243 -8.24 -39.34 -0.53
C ASN A 243 -8.31 -37.89 -0.03
N TRP A 244 -7.36 -37.49 0.82
CA TRP A 244 -7.29 -36.13 1.36
C TRP A 244 -6.38 -35.27 0.51
N GLN A 245 -6.78 -34.00 0.34
CA GLN A 245 -5.95 -32.95 -0.22
C GLN A 245 -5.99 -31.74 0.71
N ALA A 246 -4.84 -31.10 0.91
CA ALA A 246 -4.74 -29.86 1.67
C ALA A 246 -3.92 -28.84 0.89
N ASN A 247 -4.40 -27.61 0.84
CA ASN A 247 -3.75 -26.47 0.18
C ASN A 247 -3.57 -25.35 1.20
N ILE A 248 -2.35 -24.84 1.32
CA ILE A 248 -1.99 -23.77 2.26
C ILE A 248 -1.27 -22.69 1.46
N LEU A 249 -1.83 -21.49 1.43
CA LEU A 249 -1.25 -20.33 0.75
C LEU A 249 -0.88 -19.26 1.77
N PHE A 250 0.41 -18.97 1.85
CA PHE A 250 0.91 -17.75 2.45
C PHE A 250 1.12 -16.69 1.38
N ASP A 251 0.78 -15.46 1.69
CA ASP A 251 1.01 -14.30 0.83
C ASP A 251 1.54 -13.14 1.66
N GLY A 252 2.51 -12.41 1.15
CA GLY A 252 3.10 -11.32 1.87
C GLY A 252 3.66 -10.22 0.99
N GLN A 253 3.86 -9.09 1.63
CA GLN A 253 4.50 -7.91 1.10
C GLN A 253 5.62 -7.50 2.07
N ILE A 254 6.77 -7.14 1.53
CA ILE A 254 7.93 -6.68 2.31
C ILE A 254 8.18 -5.22 1.94
N GLY A 255 8.09 -4.30 2.89
CA GLY A 255 8.32 -2.88 2.72
C GLY A 255 7.20 -2.14 2.00
N GLY A 256 7.51 -0.89 1.64
CA GLY A 256 6.52 0.09 1.20
C GLY A 256 5.94 0.84 2.40
N LEU A 257 5.45 2.04 2.16
CA LEU A 257 4.79 2.84 3.19
C LEU A 257 3.28 2.84 3.02
N ILE A 258 2.57 2.87 4.14
CA ILE A 258 1.13 3.14 4.17
C ILE A 258 0.82 4.20 5.21
N TYR A 259 0.14 5.26 4.77
CA TYR A 259 -0.50 6.22 5.67
C TYR A 259 -1.90 5.72 6.03
N SER A 260 -2.20 5.59 7.32
CA SER A 260 -3.55 5.29 7.81
C SER A 260 -4.23 6.52 8.39
N ARG A 261 -5.22 7.05 7.67
CA ARG A 261 -6.09 8.08 8.22
C ARG A 261 -6.94 7.53 9.35
N SER A 262 -7.37 6.26 9.26
CA SER A 262 -8.15 5.63 10.34
C SER A 262 -7.39 5.64 11.65
N HIS A 263 -6.09 5.32 11.63
CA HIS A 263 -5.22 5.42 12.80
C HIS A 263 -5.24 6.82 13.42
N THR A 264 -5.00 7.84 12.59
CA THR A 264 -5.03 9.25 12.99
C THR A 264 -6.36 9.63 13.64
N LEU A 265 -7.47 9.26 13.02
CA LEU A 265 -8.82 9.62 13.47
C LEU A 265 -9.18 8.96 14.80
N HIS A 266 -8.91 7.66 14.94
CA HIS A 266 -9.23 6.95 16.17
C HIS A 266 -8.32 7.39 17.32
N ASN A 267 -7.06 7.75 17.04
CA ASN A 267 -6.16 8.32 18.03
C ASN A 267 -6.60 9.70 18.52
N THR A 268 -6.91 10.60 17.58
CA THR A 268 -7.40 11.95 17.92
C THR A 268 -8.78 11.90 18.61
N ALA A 269 -9.59 10.88 18.36
CA ALA A 269 -10.84 10.65 19.08
C ALA A 269 -10.66 9.98 20.46
N GLY A 270 -9.45 9.49 20.81
CA GLY A 270 -9.20 8.76 22.05
C GLY A 270 -9.76 7.33 22.09
N ASN A 271 -10.03 6.74 20.91
CA ASN A 271 -10.62 5.41 20.75
C ASN A 271 -9.58 4.28 20.75
N LEU A 272 -8.29 4.59 20.60
CA LEU A 272 -7.20 3.61 20.61
C LEU A 272 -6.43 3.67 21.92
N VAL A 273 -5.96 2.51 22.36
CA VAL A 273 -5.09 2.37 23.53
C VAL A 273 -3.63 2.70 23.18
N ASN A 274 -3.20 2.43 21.94
CA ASN A 274 -1.79 2.53 21.48
C ASN A 274 -0.79 1.75 22.32
N ASP A 275 -1.15 0.54 22.75
CA ASP A 275 -0.22 -0.36 23.43
C ASP A 275 0.78 -1.02 22.47
N ASN A 276 0.51 -0.98 21.17
CA ASN A 276 1.30 -1.63 20.11
C ASN A 276 1.72 -0.67 18.99
N ASP A 277 1.66 0.65 19.20
CA ASP A 277 2.04 1.63 18.19
C ASP A 277 3.57 1.71 18.08
N PRO A 278 4.18 1.32 16.94
CA PRO A 278 5.63 1.36 16.78
C PRO A 278 6.19 2.79 16.72
N ASN A 279 5.35 3.79 16.47
CA ASN A 279 5.75 5.19 16.35
C ASN A 279 5.53 5.97 17.64
N LEU A 280 4.87 5.41 18.67
CA LEU A 280 4.54 6.14 19.89
C LEU A 280 4.70 5.24 21.13
N ASP A 281 5.76 5.48 21.89
CA ASP A 281 6.05 4.78 23.14
C ASP A 281 5.25 5.36 24.32
N MET A 282 3.92 5.42 24.18
CA MET A 282 3.01 5.75 25.28
C MET A 282 1.62 5.18 25.04
N ASN A 283 0.98 4.77 26.14
CA ASN A 283 -0.39 4.28 26.14
C ASN A 283 -1.39 5.42 26.42
N ALA A 284 -2.48 5.48 25.65
CA ALA A 284 -3.54 6.48 25.76
C ALA A 284 -4.32 6.46 27.10
N ILE A 285 -4.13 5.43 27.92
CA ILE A 285 -4.70 5.27 29.26
C ILE A 285 -3.73 5.81 30.33
N GLY A 286 -2.41 5.67 30.12
CA GLY A 286 -1.35 5.86 31.12
C GLY A 286 -1.08 7.30 31.57
N GLY A 287 -1.85 8.27 31.11
CA GLY A 287 -1.72 9.69 31.50
C GLY A 287 -3.09 10.40 31.58
N ARG A 288 -4.17 9.63 31.75
CA ARG A 288 -5.52 10.20 31.90
C ARG A 288 -5.69 10.82 33.28
N VAL A 289 -6.47 11.89 33.30
CA VAL A 289 -6.96 12.47 34.55
C VAL A 289 -7.99 11.51 35.14
N ILE A 290 -7.83 11.12 36.40
CA ILE A 290 -8.77 10.24 37.11
C ILE A 290 -9.53 11.11 38.11
N TYR A 291 -10.85 11.02 38.07
CA TYR A 291 -11.73 11.63 39.03
C TYR A 291 -12.47 10.55 39.80
N ASP A 292 -12.47 10.66 41.13
CA ASP A 292 -13.38 9.93 41.98
C ASP A 292 -14.75 10.59 41.96
N VAL A 293 -15.78 9.81 41.62
CA VAL A 293 -17.16 10.29 41.59
C VAL A 293 -17.82 9.99 42.92
N THR A 294 -18.20 11.06 43.61
CA THR A 294 -19.07 11.01 44.80
C THR A 294 -20.42 11.63 44.45
N TYR A 295 -21.42 11.50 45.31
CA TYR A 295 -22.72 12.14 45.11
C TYR A 295 -23.01 13.09 46.28
N ASP A 296 -23.49 14.29 45.97
CA ASP A 296 -23.89 15.25 46.99
C ASP A 296 -25.23 14.85 47.65
N GLY A 297 -25.68 15.66 48.62
CA GLY A 297 -26.96 15.41 49.33
C GLY A 297 -28.22 15.49 48.45
N ASN A 298 -28.11 16.00 47.22
CA ASN A 298 -29.20 16.05 46.23
C ASN A 298 -29.11 14.90 45.21
N GLY A 299 -28.08 14.05 45.30
CA GLY A 299 -27.82 12.98 44.34
C GLY A 299 -27.09 13.43 43.07
N GLU A 300 -26.50 14.64 43.06
CA GLU A 300 -25.71 15.14 41.93
C GLU A 300 -24.26 14.66 42.03
N PRO A 301 -23.62 14.27 40.90
CA PRO A 301 -22.24 13.79 40.91
C PRO A 301 -21.24 14.91 41.21
N VAL A 302 -20.37 14.69 42.20
CA VAL A 302 -19.23 15.53 42.55
C VAL A 302 -17.95 14.80 42.13
N TYR A 303 -17.22 15.38 41.19
CA TYR A 303 -15.97 14.86 40.64
C TYR A 303 -14.78 15.39 41.43
N ASN A 304 -14.17 14.55 42.25
CA ASN A 304 -12.96 14.89 43.00
C ASN A 304 -11.74 14.42 42.21
N LEU A 305 -10.76 15.29 42.01
CA LEU A 305 -9.54 14.92 41.30
C LEU A 305 -8.73 13.92 42.14
N ASP A 306 -8.57 12.70 41.63
CA ASP A 306 -7.74 11.64 42.23
C ASP A 306 -6.33 11.68 41.63
N GLN A 307 -6.23 11.64 40.30
CA GLN A 307 -4.96 11.73 39.58
C GLN A 307 -4.98 12.88 38.57
N ALA A 308 -4.04 13.82 38.70
CA ALA A 308 -3.88 14.97 37.80
C ALA A 308 -3.59 14.59 36.33
N GLY A 309 -3.22 13.34 36.06
CA GLY A 309 -2.85 12.84 34.73
C GLY A 309 -1.61 13.53 34.16
N GLY A 310 -1.43 13.41 32.85
CA GLY A 310 -0.34 14.01 32.09
C GLY A 310 0.66 13.01 31.53
N VAL A 311 1.34 13.41 30.46
CA VAL A 311 2.41 12.65 29.80
C VAL A 311 3.57 13.57 29.47
N VAL A 312 4.78 13.02 29.49
CA VAL A 312 5.97 13.67 28.96
C VAL A 312 6.32 12.95 27.65
N GLY A 313 6.31 13.69 26.55
CA GLY A 313 6.70 13.16 25.24
C GLY A 313 8.19 12.83 25.19
N SER A 314 8.52 11.67 24.61
CA SER A 314 9.91 11.28 24.39
C SER A 314 10.58 12.17 23.35
N GLY A 315 11.68 12.81 23.72
CA GLY A 315 12.43 13.73 22.85
C GLY A 315 13.17 14.80 23.64
N VAL A 316 13.51 15.89 22.96
CA VAL A 316 14.31 17.01 23.48
C VAL A 316 13.54 18.32 23.43
N MET A 317 13.98 19.32 24.20
CA MET A 317 13.46 20.69 24.20
C MET A 317 14.62 21.70 24.35
N TYR A 318 14.39 22.95 23.96
CA TYR A 318 15.35 24.02 24.21
C TYR A 318 15.24 24.54 25.65
N ASP A 319 16.38 24.62 26.35
CA ASP A 319 16.50 25.30 27.63
C ASP A 319 16.48 26.84 27.47
N ALA A 320 16.47 27.57 28.58
CA ALA A 320 16.48 29.04 28.56
C ALA A 320 17.75 29.65 27.94
N SER A 321 18.82 28.86 27.77
CA SER A 321 20.08 29.26 27.15
C SER A 321 20.15 28.88 25.67
N GLY A 322 19.12 28.20 25.13
CA GLY A 322 19.06 27.74 23.75
C GLY A 322 19.77 26.39 23.49
N ASN A 323 20.10 25.62 24.53
CA ASN A 323 20.66 24.27 24.35
C ASN A 323 19.56 23.22 24.33
N LEU A 324 19.76 22.14 23.55
CA LEU A 324 18.87 20.98 23.58
C LEU A 324 19.14 20.13 24.82
N VAL A 325 18.08 19.83 25.56
CA VAL A 325 18.04 18.95 26.73
C VAL A 325 16.83 18.02 26.65
N ASP A 326 16.81 16.96 27.44
CA ASP A 326 15.64 16.05 27.49
C ASP A 326 14.35 16.82 27.80
N ASN A 327 13.26 16.48 27.10
CA ASN A 327 11.95 17.03 27.39
C ASN A 327 11.46 16.53 28.75
N THR A 328 11.23 17.44 29.69
CA THR A 328 10.69 17.13 31.03
C THR A 328 9.33 17.76 31.29
N VAL A 329 8.74 18.43 30.30
CA VAL A 329 7.48 19.18 30.47
C VAL A 329 6.30 18.22 30.31
N SER A 330 5.52 18.06 31.38
CA SER A 330 4.29 17.26 31.37
C SER A 330 3.12 18.07 30.79
N VAL A 331 2.37 17.45 29.89
CA VAL A 331 1.19 18.04 29.24
C VAL A 331 -0.01 17.09 29.34
N PRO A 332 -1.26 17.60 29.26
CA PRO A 332 -2.42 16.74 29.20
C PRO A 332 -2.34 15.77 28.01
N ILE A 333 -2.64 14.48 28.24
CA ILE A 333 -2.51 13.44 27.21
C ILE A 333 -3.30 13.73 25.93
N ARG A 334 -4.49 14.34 26.08
CA ARG A 334 -5.31 14.79 24.95
C ARG A 334 -4.55 15.78 24.08
N ASP A 335 -3.93 16.78 24.70
CA ASP A 335 -3.27 17.87 24.00
C ASP A 335 -1.99 17.36 23.30
N TYR A 336 -1.28 16.43 23.95
CA TYR A 336 -0.16 15.73 23.34
C TYR A 336 -0.61 14.94 22.10
N TYR A 337 -1.63 14.09 22.20
CA TYR A 337 -2.13 13.30 21.07
C TYR A 337 -2.64 14.19 19.93
N TYR A 338 -3.30 15.30 20.25
CA TYR A 338 -3.78 16.27 19.27
C TYR A 338 -2.65 16.95 18.51
N LYS A 339 -1.49 17.18 19.15
CA LYS A 339 -0.31 17.71 18.45
C LYS A 339 0.48 16.63 17.73
N TYR A 340 0.59 15.45 18.33
CA TYR A 340 1.32 14.31 17.77
C TYR A 340 0.73 13.87 16.44
N TYR A 341 -0.56 13.53 16.41
CA TYR A 341 -1.29 13.06 15.22
C TYR A 341 -1.91 14.18 14.37
N GLY A 342 -1.81 15.44 14.83
CA GLY A 342 -2.55 16.57 14.28
C GLY A 342 -3.98 16.67 14.82
N ASN A 343 -4.57 17.87 14.76
CA ASN A 343 -5.92 18.16 15.26
C ASN A 343 -6.84 18.63 14.13
N VAL A 344 -8.13 18.85 14.40
CA VAL A 344 -9.15 19.24 13.38
C VAL A 344 -8.74 20.47 12.53
N TRP A 345 -7.80 21.29 13.01
CA TRP A 345 -7.38 22.53 12.35
C TRP A 345 -5.98 22.47 11.71
N SER A 346 -5.19 21.43 11.99
CA SER A 346 -3.88 21.16 11.36
C SER A 346 -3.55 19.66 11.50
N ARG A 347 -3.79 18.90 10.42
CA ARG A 347 -3.58 17.43 10.32
C ARG A 347 -2.44 17.09 9.39
N ASP A 348 -1.42 17.93 9.44
CA ASP A 348 -0.47 18.04 8.35
C ASP A 348 0.77 17.17 8.61
N ASN A 349 0.96 16.72 9.85
CA ASN A 349 1.98 15.75 10.22
C ASN A 349 1.57 14.34 9.82
N ILE A 350 2.26 13.80 8.81
CA ILE A 350 1.93 12.49 8.23
C ILE A 350 2.76 11.35 8.82
N GLU A 351 3.86 11.68 9.50
CA GLU A 351 4.81 10.73 10.05
C GLU A 351 4.20 9.73 11.06
N PRO A 352 3.45 10.15 12.09
CA PRO A 352 3.01 9.24 13.16
C PRO A 352 2.02 8.17 12.68
N SER A 353 1.33 8.45 11.59
CA SER A 353 0.34 7.55 11.00
C SER A 353 0.82 6.89 9.71
N THR A 354 2.10 7.02 9.39
CA THR A 354 2.75 6.29 8.30
C THR A 354 3.51 5.10 8.86
N PHE A 355 3.26 3.92 8.30
CA PHE A 355 3.83 2.67 8.77
C PHE A 355 4.51 1.92 7.64
N ASP A 356 5.46 1.04 8.01
CA ASP A 356 5.96 0.00 7.13
C ASP A 356 4.82 -0.97 6.79
N ALA A 357 4.46 -1.03 5.50
CA ALA A 357 3.35 -1.80 4.97
C ALA A 357 3.70 -3.29 4.77
N SER A 358 4.71 -3.80 5.49
CA SER A 358 5.04 -5.21 5.45
C SER A 358 3.94 -6.03 6.12
N TYR A 359 3.59 -7.14 5.48
CA TYR A 359 2.69 -8.12 6.06
C TYR A 359 2.98 -9.53 5.56
N LEU A 360 2.55 -10.51 6.35
CA LEU A 360 2.39 -11.89 5.95
C LEU A 360 0.98 -12.35 6.31
N LYS A 361 0.29 -13.01 5.40
CA LYS A 361 -1.05 -13.55 5.60
C LYS A 361 -1.09 -15.04 5.35
N LEU A 362 -1.86 -15.76 6.18
CA LEU A 362 -2.41 -17.05 5.78
C LEU A 362 -3.62 -16.77 4.89
N ARG A 363 -3.36 -16.61 3.59
CA ARG A 363 -4.35 -16.18 2.60
C ARG A 363 -5.39 -17.25 2.34
N GLU A 364 -4.97 -18.51 2.28
CA GLU A 364 -5.90 -19.63 2.07
C GLU A 364 -5.48 -20.88 2.85
N LEU A 365 -6.47 -21.55 3.41
CA LEU A 365 -6.39 -22.95 3.84
C LEU A 365 -7.59 -23.68 3.22
N SER A 366 -7.33 -24.70 2.41
CA SER A 366 -8.36 -25.60 1.91
C SER A 366 -8.02 -27.03 2.29
N ILE A 367 -9.01 -27.78 2.77
CA ILE A 367 -8.91 -29.21 3.05
C ILE A 367 -10.07 -29.88 2.34
N ALA A 368 -9.76 -30.81 1.46
CA ALA A 368 -10.72 -31.56 0.67
C ALA A 368 -10.57 -33.05 0.94
N TYR A 369 -11.71 -33.75 0.87
CA TYR A 369 -11.78 -35.20 0.89
C TYR A 369 -12.62 -35.68 -0.30
N THR A 370 -11.99 -36.44 -1.18
CA THR A 370 -12.67 -37.12 -2.28
C THR A 370 -13.19 -38.46 -1.81
N ILE A 371 -14.50 -38.68 -1.89
CA ILE A 371 -15.10 -39.95 -1.50
C ILE A 371 -14.68 -41.04 -2.50
N PRO A 372 -14.14 -42.18 -2.01
CA PRO A 372 -13.78 -43.32 -2.86
C PRO A 372 -14.95 -43.83 -3.71
N ALA A 373 -14.65 -44.18 -4.97
CA ALA A 373 -15.67 -44.59 -5.94
C ALA A 373 -16.47 -45.83 -5.50
N ASP A 374 -15.86 -46.77 -4.77
CA ASP A 374 -16.51 -47.95 -4.21
C ASP A 374 -17.66 -47.59 -3.25
N LYS A 375 -17.55 -46.45 -2.56
CA LYS A 375 -18.61 -45.95 -1.67
C LYS A 375 -19.75 -45.24 -2.41
N LEU A 376 -19.59 -44.98 -3.71
CA LEU A 376 -20.57 -44.27 -4.54
C LEU A 376 -21.32 -45.19 -5.51
N THR A 377 -20.99 -46.48 -5.54
CA THR A 377 -21.50 -47.48 -6.52
C THR A 377 -23.03 -47.52 -6.63
N ASN A 378 -23.77 -47.21 -5.56
CA ASN A 378 -25.24 -47.24 -5.52
C ASN A 378 -25.91 -45.86 -5.46
N THR A 379 -25.16 -44.77 -5.64
CA THR A 379 -25.69 -43.40 -5.43
C THR A 379 -25.93 -42.63 -6.72
N GLY A 380 -25.65 -43.22 -7.90
CA GLY A 380 -25.73 -42.54 -9.20
C GLY A 380 -24.68 -41.45 -9.41
N LEU A 381 -23.69 -41.35 -8.52
CA LEU A 381 -22.61 -40.36 -8.58
C LEU A 381 -21.33 -41.03 -9.09
N LYS A 382 -20.64 -40.40 -10.04
CA LYS A 382 -19.31 -40.80 -10.51
C LYS A 382 -18.16 -40.26 -9.65
N GLY A 383 -18.42 -39.21 -8.87
CA GLY A 383 -17.45 -38.63 -7.95
C GLY A 383 -18.08 -37.64 -7.01
N LEU A 384 -17.57 -37.57 -5.78
CA LEU A 384 -18.03 -36.63 -4.77
C LEU A 384 -16.84 -36.15 -3.95
N THR A 385 -16.63 -34.84 -3.90
CA THR A 385 -15.60 -34.21 -3.06
C THR A 385 -16.26 -33.20 -2.14
N VAL A 386 -15.93 -33.30 -0.85
CA VAL A 386 -16.35 -32.32 0.16
C VAL A 386 -15.11 -31.56 0.60
N SER A 387 -15.20 -30.25 0.68
CA SER A 387 -14.08 -29.39 1.03
C SER A 387 -14.48 -28.31 2.01
N PHE A 388 -13.56 -28.00 2.92
CA PHE A 388 -13.54 -26.79 3.71
C PHE A 388 -12.57 -25.80 3.06
N VAL A 389 -12.94 -24.53 3.01
CA VAL A 389 -12.12 -23.44 2.48
C VAL A 389 -12.19 -22.27 3.44
N GLY A 390 -11.04 -21.81 3.90
CA GLY A 390 -10.87 -20.59 4.67
C GLY A 390 -10.00 -19.60 3.91
N ARG A 391 -10.39 -18.31 3.92
CA ARG A 391 -9.63 -17.22 3.28
C ARG A 391 -9.37 -16.07 4.24
N ASN A 392 -8.21 -15.44 4.09
CA ASN A 392 -7.71 -14.33 4.91
C ASN A 392 -7.73 -14.66 6.42
N LEU A 393 -7.13 -15.79 6.79
CA LEU A 393 -7.30 -16.40 8.10
C LEU A 393 -6.46 -15.73 9.19
N LEU A 394 -5.21 -15.37 8.88
CA LEU A 394 -4.29 -14.75 9.81
C LEU A 394 -3.53 -13.63 9.10
N LEU A 395 -3.24 -12.54 9.82
CA LEU A 395 -2.46 -11.40 9.37
C LEU A 395 -1.37 -11.12 10.41
N PHE A 396 -0.13 -11.06 9.95
CA PHE A 396 1.02 -10.61 10.70
C PHE A 396 1.51 -9.31 10.06
N THR A 397 1.47 -8.20 10.81
CA THR A 397 1.91 -6.88 10.33
C THR A 397 2.37 -6.01 11.51
N LYS A 398 3.12 -4.95 11.21
CA LYS A 398 3.48 -3.89 12.15
C LYS A 398 2.48 -2.73 12.14
N VAL A 399 1.52 -2.72 11.20
CA VAL A 399 0.48 -1.69 11.15
C VAL A 399 -0.54 -1.97 12.26
N PRO A 400 -0.72 -1.07 13.24
CA PRO A 400 -1.42 -1.41 14.49
C PRO A 400 -2.95 -1.49 14.35
N THR A 401 -3.54 -0.79 13.37
CA THR A 401 -4.98 -0.51 13.35
C THR A 401 -5.75 -1.04 12.15
N ILE A 402 -5.06 -1.36 11.05
CA ILE A 402 -5.69 -1.75 9.80
C ILE A 402 -4.94 -2.91 9.17
N ASP A 403 -5.63 -3.61 8.27
CA ASP A 403 -4.98 -4.47 7.29
C ASP A 403 -4.28 -3.59 6.24
N PRO A 404 -2.94 -3.68 6.07
CA PRO A 404 -2.19 -2.85 5.12
C PRO A 404 -2.44 -3.21 3.65
N GLU A 405 -3.13 -4.31 3.35
CA GLU A 405 -3.56 -4.65 1.97
C GLU A 405 -4.83 -3.85 1.60
N THR A 406 -4.69 -2.53 1.53
CA THR A 406 -5.78 -1.61 1.23
C THR A 406 -5.29 -0.47 0.33
N TYR A 407 -6.25 0.19 -0.31
CA TYR A 407 -6.02 1.35 -1.15
C TYR A 407 -7.21 2.30 -1.01
N SER A 408 -7.02 3.54 -1.44
CA SER A 408 -8.12 4.50 -1.56
C SER A 408 -8.33 4.91 -3.01
N ILE A 409 -9.47 5.53 -3.29
CA ILE A 409 -9.73 6.18 -4.58
C ILE A 409 -9.72 7.68 -4.36
N ARG A 410 -8.96 8.41 -5.18
CA ARG A 410 -8.92 9.89 -5.21
C ARG A 410 -8.88 10.36 -6.65
N ASN A 411 -9.74 11.31 -7.01
CA ASN A 411 -9.83 11.84 -8.37
C ASN A 411 -9.98 10.74 -9.45
N GLY A 412 -10.71 9.66 -9.14
CA GLY A 412 -10.88 8.51 -10.04
C GLY A 412 -9.65 7.59 -10.14
N LEU A 413 -8.55 7.90 -9.45
CA LEU A 413 -7.32 7.11 -9.43
C LEU A 413 -7.26 6.22 -8.19
N PHE A 414 -6.76 4.99 -8.37
CA PHE A 414 -6.38 4.13 -7.27
C PHE A 414 -5.07 4.65 -6.64
N VAL A 415 -5.16 5.09 -5.38
CA VAL A 415 -4.02 5.56 -4.59
C VAL A 415 -3.62 4.45 -3.62
N ASN A 416 -2.46 3.87 -3.88
CA ASN A 416 -1.84 2.88 -3.00
C ASN A 416 -1.02 3.56 -1.90
N GLY A 417 -0.83 2.87 -0.77
CA GLY A 417 -0.10 3.42 0.38
C GLY A 417 -0.86 4.50 1.14
N TYR A 418 -2.16 4.60 0.92
CA TYR A 418 -3.03 5.53 1.63
C TYR A 418 -4.38 4.88 1.92
N GLU A 419 -4.71 4.83 3.20
CA GLU A 419 -5.96 4.32 3.71
C GLU A 419 -6.80 5.44 4.34
N SER A 420 -8.09 5.44 4.05
CA SER A 420 -9.03 6.40 4.62
C SER A 420 -10.36 5.77 4.98
N THR A 421 -10.52 5.42 6.26
CA THR A 421 -11.76 4.85 6.83
C THR A 421 -12.32 3.72 5.98
N SER A 422 -11.41 2.87 5.50
CA SER A 422 -11.72 1.69 4.72
C SER A 422 -12.48 0.68 5.58
N MET A 423 -13.32 -0.13 4.93
CA MET A 423 -13.99 -1.20 5.64
C MET A 423 -12.95 -2.23 6.11
N PRO A 424 -13.12 -2.81 7.32
CA PRO A 424 -12.22 -3.85 7.79
C PRO A 424 -12.14 -5.04 6.83
N SER A 425 -10.94 -5.60 6.68
CA SER A 425 -10.73 -6.81 5.89
C SER A 425 -11.58 -7.98 6.41
N LEU A 426 -12.17 -8.75 5.50
CA LEU A 426 -13.00 -9.90 5.87
C LEU A 426 -12.16 -11.18 5.98
N ARG A 427 -12.44 -11.96 7.02
CA ARG A 427 -12.06 -13.38 7.14
C ARG A 427 -13.27 -14.23 6.78
N SER A 428 -13.11 -15.18 5.88
CA SER A 428 -14.22 -16.03 5.42
C SER A 428 -13.91 -17.52 5.56
N PHE A 429 -14.97 -18.29 5.81
CA PHE A 429 -14.95 -19.74 5.92
C PHE A 429 -16.14 -20.28 5.14
N GLY A 430 -15.95 -21.41 4.47
CA GLY A 430 -16.99 -22.03 3.67
C GLY A 430 -16.78 -23.52 3.50
N PHE A 431 -17.87 -24.20 3.16
CA PHE A 431 -17.85 -25.59 2.72
C PHE A 431 -18.29 -25.64 1.26
N SER A 432 -17.65 -26.51 0.49
CA SER A 432 -18.01 -26.73 -0.91
C SER A 432 -18.13 -28.23 -1.17
N ILE A 433 -19.18 -28.59 -1.91
CA ILE A 433 -19.45 -29.95 -2.36
C ILE A 433 -19.40 -29.94 -3.88
N ASN A 434 -18.51 -30.76 -4.44
CA ASN A 434 -18.40 -30.98 -5.87
C ASN A 434 -18.82 -32.42 -6.20
N ALA A 435 -19.90 -32.57 -6.97
CA ALA A 435 -20.49 -33.85 -7.32
C ALA A 435 -20.54 -34.02 -8.84
N ASN A 436 -20.07 -35.17 -9.33
CA ASN A 436 -20.11 -35.57 -10.73
C ASN A 436 -21.14 -36.67 -10.92
N LEU A 437 -22.04 -36.52 -11.91
CA LEU A 437 -23.10 -37.47 -12.26
C LEU A 437 -22.70 -38.40 -13.42
#